data_AF-A0A1X7U4L4-F1
#
_entry.id   AF-A0A1X7U4L4-F1
#
_cell.length_a   1.000
_cell.length_b   1.000
_cell.length_c   1.000
_cell.angle_alpha   90.00
_cell.angle_beta   90.00
_cell.angle_gamma   90.00
#
_symmetry.space_group_name_H-M   'P 1'
#
loop_
_entity.id
_entity.type
_entity.pdbx_description
1 polymer ?
#
loop_
_entity_poly.entity_id
_entity_poly.type
_entity_poly.pdbx_seq_one_letter_code
_entity_poly.pdbx_strand_id
1 'polypeptide(L)'
;MSKFIRTLKSHPAVIPVVFFTGLGASMAAFQILRACNVYSDVSFRRGSNPHPWLNVKPNENLKYYKAVDYGKLSQGDRPKY
;
A
#
# COMPACT_ATOMS: atom_id res chain seq x y z
N MET A 1 -30.14 -14.98 12.04
CA MET A 1 -29.53 -13.66 11.79
C MET A 1 -28.63 -13.30 12.97
N SER A 2 -27.37 -12.91 12.75
CA SER A 2 -26.44 -12.62 13.86
C SER A 2 -26.93 -11.45 14.73
N LYS A 3 -26.61 -11.45 16.03
CA LYS A 3 -27.00 -10.36 16.96
C LYS A 3 -26.48 -8.99 16.49
N PHE A 4 -25.31 -8.99 15.83
CA PHE A 4 -24.71 -7.81 15.24
C PHE A 4 -25.55 -7.22 14.08
N ILE A 5 -25.96 -8.07 13.13
CA ILE A 5 -26.80 -7.63 12.00
C ILE A 5 -28.16 -7.11 12.49
N ARG A 6 -28.72 -7.73 13.55
CA ARG A 6 -29.95 -7.22 14.16
C ARG A 6 -29.75 -5.82 14.76
N THR A 7 -28.63 -5.59 15.42
CA THR A 7 -28.29 -4.28 16.03
C THR A 7 -28.16 -3.18 14.97
N LEU A 8 -27.47 -3.48 13.85
CA LEU A 8 -27.33 -2.55 12.73
C LEU A 8 -28.67 -2.20 12.08
N LYS A 9 -29.58 -3.17 11.94
CA LYS A 9 -30.93 -2.93 11.40
C LYS A 9 -31.81 -2.12 12.34
N SER A 10 -31.70 -2.36 13.66
CA SER A 10 -32.46 -1.63 14.67
C SER A 10 -31.95 -0.19 14.89
N HIS A 11 -30.67 0.08 14.63
CA HIS A 11 -30.03 1.38 14.89
C HIS A 11 -29.28 1.86 13.64
N PRO A 12 -29.97 2.49 12.66
CA PRO A 12 -29.35 2.90 11.41
C PRO A 12 -28.22 3.93 11.59
N ALA A 13 -28.25 4.72 12.67
CA ALA A 13 -27.21 5.68 13.00
C ALA A 13 -25.83 5.04 13.31
N VAL A 14 -25.79 3.73 13.62
CA VAL A 14 -24.54 3.00 13.92
C VAL A 14 -23.84 2.52 12.65
N ILE A 15 -24.57 2.42 11.52
CA ILE A 15 -24.04 1.93 10.25
C ILE A 15 -22.85 2.78 9.76
N PRO A 16 -22.91 4.12 9.73
CA PRO A 16 -21.78 4.95 9.29
C PRO A 16 -20.54 4.75 10.17
N VAL A 17 -20.71 4.63 11.49
CA VAL A 17 -19.60 4.44 12.43
C VAL A 17 -18.87 3.12 12.16
N VAL A 18 -19.63 2.03 12.02
CA VAL A 18 -19.06 0.71 11.70
C VAL A 18 -18.40 0.72 10.32
N PHE A 19 -19.01 1.39 9.35
CA PHE A 19 -18.46 1.51 8.00
C PHE A 19 -17.11 2.22 7.99
N PHE A 20 -17.02 3.42 8.56
CA PHE A 20 -15.75 4.17 8.60
C PHE A 20 -14.68 3.47 9.44
N THR A 21 -15.06 2.78 10.50
CA THR A 21 -14.12 1.97 11.30
C THR A 21 -13.57 0.79 10.49
N GLY A 22 -14.43 0.05 9.79
CA GLY A 22 -14.02 -1.06 8.93
C GLY A 22 -13.20 -0.59 7.72
N LEU A 23 -13.56 0.56 7.15
CA LEU A 23 -12.80 1.21 6.08
C LEU A 23 -11.40 1.63 6.56
N GLY A 24 -11.30 2.25 7.75
CA GLY A 24 -10.01 2.61 8.33
C GLY A 24 -9.12 1.41 8.60
N ALA A 25 -9.67 0.34 9.20
CA ALA A 25 -8.94 -0.89 9.47
C ALA A 25 -8.46 -1.58 8.18
N SER A 26 -9.31 -1.64 7.15
CA SER A 26 -8.94 -2.24 5.86
C SER A 26 -7.89 -1.42 5.11
N MET A 27 -7.96 -0.07 5.15
CA MET A 27 -6.93 0.80 4.57
C MET A 27 -5.58 0.67 5.30
N ALA A 28 -5.59 0.51 6.63
CA ALA A 28 -4.37 0.27 7.39
C ALA A 28 -3.70 -1.06 7.00
N ALA A 29 -4.49 -2.14 6.90
CA ALA A 29 -4.00 -3.44 6.46
C ALA A 29 -3.48 -3.38 5.01
N PHE A 30 -4.20 -2.70 4.11
CA PHE A 30 -3.77 -2.50 2.72
C PHE A 30 -2.46 -1.73 2.64
N GLN A 31 -2.26 -0.70 3.48
CA GLN A 31 -1.02 0.07 3.54
C GLN A 31 0.18 -0.80 3.90
N ILE A 32 0.03 -1.64 4.91
CA ILE A 32 1.08 -2.57 5.33
C ILE A 32 1.39 -3.55 4.19
N LEU A 33 0.36 -4.14 3.57
CA LEU A 33 0.54 -5.05 2.44
C LEU A 33 1.22 -4.37 1.25
N ARG A 34 0.87 -3.13 0.93
CA ARG A 34 1.56 -2.37 -0.13
C ARG A 34 2.99 -2.08 0.26
N ALA A 35 3.25 -1.72 1.51
CA ALA A 35 4.60 -1.46 1.98
C ALA A 35 5.51 -2.68 1.82
N CYS A 36 5.01 -3.86 2.17
CA CYS A 36 5.70 -5.14 2.05
C CYS A 36 6.06 -5.53 0.61
N ASN A 37 5.32 -5.03 -0.39
CA ASN A 37 5.47 -5.44 -1.79
C ASN A 37 6.10 -4.38 -2.69
N VAL A 38 5.90 -3.09 -2.38
CA VAL A 38 6.28 -1.97 -3.26
C VAL A 38 7.48 -1.20 -2.74
N TYR A 39 7.63 -1.01 -1.42
CA TYR A 39 8.75 -0.23 -0.91
C TYR A 39 10.02 -1.08 -0.89
N SER A 40 11.11 -0.51 -1.42
CA SER A 40 12.43 -1.13 -1.30
C SER A 40 12.82 -1.32 0.16
N ASP A 41 12.50 -0.40 1.04
CA ASP A 41 13.08 -0.43 2.40
C ASP A 41 12.52 -1.57 3.27
N VAL A 42 11.41 -2.17 2.84
CA VAL A 42 10.73 -3.28 3.51
C VAL A 42 10.87 -4.55 2.64
N SER A 43 12.00 -5.24 2.76
CA SER A 43 12.23 -6.52 2.08
C SER A 43 12.24 -7.70 3.03
N PHE A 44 11.37 -8.67 2.73
CA PHE A 44 11.36 -9.98 3.39
C PHE A 44 12.26 -11.01 2.69
N ARG A 45 12.74 -10.71 1.47
CA ARG A 45 13.51 -11.65 0.63
C ARG A 45 15.01 -11.37 0.67
N ARG A 46 15.61 -11.44 1.86
CA ARG A 46 17.04 -11.13 2.07
C ARG A 46 18.00 -12.11 1.40
N GLY A 47 17.57 -13.35 1.11
CA GLY A 47 18.42 -14.38 0.49
C GLY A 47 18.56 -14.27 -1.03
N SER A 48 17.51 -13.84 -1.73
CA SER A 48 17.51 -13.73 -3.21
C SER A 48 17.70 -12.31 -3.72
N ASN A 49 17.70 -11.32 -2.83
CA ASN A 49 17.97 -9.93 -3.17
C ASN A 49 18.82 -9.29 -2.05
N PRO A 50 20.15 -9.18 -2.24
CA PRO A 50 21.05 -8.65 -1.21
C PRO A 50 20.72 -7.22 -0.80
N HIS A 51 20.21 -6.43 -1.75
CA HIS A 51 19.88 -5.03 -1.55
C HIS A 51 18.49 -4.71 -2.12
N PRO A 52 17.51 -4.35 -1.28
CA PRO A 52 16.12 -4.27 -1.71
C PRO A 52 15.81 -3.30 -2.86
N TRP A 53 16.57 -2.21 -2.97
CA TRP A 53 16.44 -1.21 -4.03
C TRP A 53 16.86 -1.72 -5.42
N LEU A 54 17.54 -2.88 -5.51
CA LEU A 54 17.90 -3.49 -6.80
C LEU A 54 16.68 -3.86 -7.67
N ASN A 55 15.52 -4.07 -7.04
CA ASN A 55 14.29 -4.42 -7.75
C ASN A 55 13.56 -3.20 -8.32
N VAL A 56 13.89 -1.99 -7.87
CA VAL A 56 13.19 -0.76 -8.26
C VAL A 56 13.80 -0.26 -9.58
N LYS A 57 12.97 -0.13 -10.62
CA LYS A 57 13.43 0.41 -11.90
C LYS A 57 13.52 1.95 -11.85
N PRO A 58 14.40 2.60 -12.64
CA PRO A 58 14.54 4.06 -12.65
C PRO A 58 13.28 4.80 -13.09
N ASN A 59 12.52 4.17 -13.97
CA ASN A 59 11.31 4.74 -14.55
C ASN A 59 10.06 4.32 -13.76
N GLU A 60 10.26 3.78 -12.56
CA GLU A 60 9.20 3.32 -11.67
C GLU A 60 9.04 4.30 -10.50
N ASN A 61 7.78 4.59 -10.17
CA ASN A 61 7.45 5.43 -9.03
C ASN A 61 6.82 4.59 -7.94
N LEU A 62 7.43 4.62 -6.75
CA LEU A 62 6.95 3.93 -5.56
C LEU A 62 5.91 4.73 -4.76
N LYS A 63 5.68 6.00 -5.11
CA LYS A 63 4.71 6.87 -4.42
C LYS A 63 3.28 6.56 -4.84
N TYR A 64 2.32 6.94 -4.00
CA TYR A 64 0.88 6.81 -4.31
C TYR A 64 0.45 7.68 -5.48
N TYR A 65 1.06 8.86 -5.60
CA TYR A 65 0.74 9.82 -6.62
C TYR A 65 1.93 10.05 -7.53
N LYS A 66 1.66 10.18 -8.83
CA LYS A 66 2.64 10.54 -9.84
C LYS A 66 2.33 11.95 -10.33
N ALA A 67 3.17 12.91 -9.96
CA ALA A 67 3.10 14.26 -10.51
C ALA A 67 3.77 14.37 -11.89
N VAL A 68 4.67 13.43 -12.21
CA VAL A 68 5.46 13.39 -13.43
C VAL A 68 5.34 12.01 -14.06
N ASP A 69 5.40 11.94 -15.40
CA ASP A 69 5.44 10.69 -16.14
C ASP A 69 6.86 10.11 -16.12
N TYR A 70 7.08 9.12 -15.25
CA TYR A 70 8.37 8.46 -15.09
C TYR A 70 8.78 7.61 -16.31
N GLY A 71 7.84 7.28 -17.20
CA GLY A 71 8.14 6.54 -18.43
C GLY A 71 8.91 7.38 -19.46
N LYS A 72 8.84 8.71 -19.35
CA LYS A 72 9.50 9.66 -20.26
C LYS A 72 10.80 10.24 -19.71
N LEU A 73 11.19 9.86 -18.50
CA LEU A 73 12.45 10.30 -17.92
C LEU A 73 13.60 9.60 -18.63
N SER A 74 14.57 10.39 -19.10
CA SER A 74 15.85 9.84 -19.53
C SER A 74 16.44 9.07 -18.35
N GLN A 75 16.87 7.83 -18.60
CA GLN A 75 17.40 6.95 -17.57
C GLN A 75 18.74 7.51 -17.07
N GLY A 76 18.69 8.50 -16.18
CA GLY A 76 19.84 9.19 -15.64
C GLY A 76 20.78 8.18 -15.00
N ASP A 77 22.09 8.42 -15.19
CA ASP A 77 23.18 7.58 -14.71
C ASP A 77 23.00 7.29 -13.23
N ARG A 78 22.52 6.09 -12.92
CA ARG A 78 22.52 5.58 -11.56
C ARG A 78 23.97 5.54 -11.09
N PRO A 79 24.29 5.90 -9.84
CA PRO A 79 25.62 5.67 -9.30
C PRO A 79 25.96 4.19 -9.50
N LYS A 80 27.02 3.91 -10.26
CA LYS A 80 27.56 2.56 -10.40
C LYS A 80 28.41 2.32 -9.15
N TYR A 81 28.00 1.36 -8.33
CA TYR A 81 28.78 0.86 -7.19
C TYR A 81 29.57 -0.36 -7.62
#